data_AF-A0A5P2HGA1-F1
#
_entry.id   AF-A0A5P2HGA1-F1
#
_cell.length_a   1.000
_cell.length_b   1.000
_cell.length_c   1.000
_cell.angle_alpha   90.00
_cell.angle_beta   90.00
_cell.angle_gamma   90.00
#
_symmetry.space_group_name_H-M   'P 1'
#
loop_
_entity.id
_entity.type
_entity.pdbx_description
1 polymer ?
#
loop_
_entity_poly.entity_id
_entity_poly.type
_entity_poly.pdbx_seq_one_letter_code
_entity_poly.pdbx_strand_id
1 'polypeptide(L)'
;MVPLLAAAVWSAAVAQPDIKSSVTRTPGQATASATATAVATITAIDAPNRRITLKTPQGRVMDMTVGPEARNFEQLRVGDKVTVSYQEALTVSLKKGAGEATVQEREIAERSQPGAKPGGTMGREVTVVAQVVAVNKDAQIVTVKGPRGQVMDLHVSDPAQMQDVKRGDRVQAVYTEAIAISVEPGAAK
;
A
#
# COMPACT_ATOMS: atom_id res chain seq x y z
N MET A 1 -58.92 9.49 -11.46
CA MET A 1 -58.63 9.51 -12.91
C MET A 1 -57.33 10.30 -13.08
N VAL A 2 -56.26 9.66 -13.62
CA VAL A 2 -54.99 10.25 -14.14
C VAL A 2 -53.88 10.50 -13.06
N PRO A 3 -52.58 10.19 -13.31
CA PRO A 3 -51.90 9.06 -12.64
C PRO A 3 -50.43 9.33 -12.20
N LEU A 4 -49.75 8.27 -11.72
CA LEU A 4 -48.36 7.85 -11.97
C LEU A 4 -47.22 8.90 -12.07
N LEU A 5 -46.19 8.75 -11.22
CA LEU A 5 -44.78 8.69 -11.67
C LEU A 5 -43.89 8.14 -10.54
N ALA A 6 -43.59 6.85 -10.65
CA ALA A 6 -42.50 6.20 -9.93
C ALA A 6 -41.18 6.63 -10.57
N ALA A 7 -40.39 7.44 -9.87
CA ALA A 7 -39.01 7.70 -10.26
C ALA A 7 -38.14 6.55 -9.74
N ALA A 8 -37.85 5.60 -10.63
CA ALA A 8 -36.80 4.61 -10.41
C ALA A 8 -35.45 5.32 -10.40
N VAL A 9 -34.86 5.49 -9.21
CA VAL A 9 -33.47 5.94 -9.07
C VAL A 9 -32.58 4.76 -9.45
N TRP A 10 -32.05 4.77 -10.67
CA TRP A 10 -30.97 3.87 -11.06
C TRP A 10 -29.71 4.28 -10.28
N SER A 11 -29.42 3.56 -9.20
CA SER A 11 -28.11 3.62 -8.56
C SER A 11 -27.06 3.03 -9.51
N ALA A 12 -26.36 3.89 -10.23
CA ALA A 12 -25.09 3.52 -10.85
C ALA A 12 -24.10 3.22 -9.71
N ALA A 13 -23.89 1.93 -9.44
CA ALA A 13 -22.82 1.47 -8.56
C ALA A 13 -21.49 1.83 -9.22
N VAL A 14 -20.93 2.98 -8.84
CA VAL A 14 -19.58 3.39 -9.20
C VAL A 14 -18.65 2.37 -8.54
N ALA A 15 -18.01 1.52 -9.34
CA ALA A 15 -17.02 0.59 -8.81
C ALA A 15 -15.79 1.40 -8.39
N GLN A 16 -15.78 1.80 -7.12
CA GLN A 16 -14.59 2.30 -6.48
C GLN A 16 -13.61 1.13 -6.31
N PRO A 17 -12.30 1.36 -6.45
CA PRO A 17 -11.32 0.39 -5.96
C PRO A 17 -11.67 0.03 -4.52
N ASP A 18 -11.60 -1.27 -4.18
CA ASP A 18 -11.76 -1.72 -2.80
C ASP A 18 -10.55 -1.20 -2.00
N ILE A 19 -10.72 -0.03 -1.39
CA ILE A 19 -9.73 0.55 -0.50
C ILE A 19 -10.05 0.09 0.92
N LYS A 20 -9.20 -0.79 1.45
CA LYS A 20 -9.25 -1.22 2.85
C LYS A 20 -8.19 -0.45 3.62
N SER A 21 -8.63 0.40 4.55
CA SER A 21 -7.74 1.11 5.47
C SER A 21 -7.95 0.63 6.90
N SER A 22 -6.87 0.50 7.65
CA SER A 22 -6.89 0.15 9.07
C SER A 22 -5.89 1.00 9.85
N VAL A 23 -6.22 1.25 11.11
CA VAL A 23 -5.30 1.87 12.08
C VAL A 23 -5.28 0.99 13.32
N THR A 24 -4.11 0.46 13.64
CA THR A 24 -3.86 -0.32 14.85
C THR A 24 -2.99 0.50 15.79
N ARG A 25 -3.39 0.58 17.05
CA ARG A 25 -2.61 1.26 18.10
C ARG A 25 -2.28 0.26 19.19
N THR A 26 -1.00 0.19 19.52
CA THR A 26 -0.47 -0.58 20.65
C THR A 26 0.40 0.34 21.50
N PRO A 27 0.68 -0.02 22.76
CA PRO A 27 1.63 0.72 23.57
C PRO A 27 2.94 1.02 22.84
N GLY A 28 3.14 2.28 22.49
CA GLY A 28 4.41 2.81 21.98
C GLY A 28 4.56 2.68 20.47
N GLN A 29 3.50 2.22 19.80
CA GLN A 29 3.47 1.98 18.37
C GLN A 29 2.09 2.30 17.78
N ALA A 30 2.07 2.97 16.64
CA ALA A 30 0.87 3.15 15.84
C ALA A 30 1.18 2.75 14.40
N THR A 31 0.30 1.94 13.82
CA THR A 31 0.39 1.51 12.43
C THR A 31 -0.88 1.93 11.71
N ALA A 32 -0.72 2.65 10.61
CA ALA A 32 -1.78 2.90 9.64
C ALA A 32 -1.42 2.16 8.35
N SER A 33 -2.38 1.47 7.75
CA SER A 33 -2.18 0.77 6.49
C SER A 33 -3.38 0.96 5.57
N ALA A 34 -3.12 1.05 4.28
CA ALA A 34 -4.12 1.08 3.23
C ALA A 34 -3.77 0.07 2.15
N THR A 35 -4.78 -0.58 1.61
CA THR A 35 -4.66 -1.50 0.47
C THR A 35 -5.73 -1.18 -0.54
N ALA A 36 -5.35 -0.97 -1.80
CA ALA A 36 -6.27 -0.82 -2.92
C ALA A 36 -6.08 -2.00 -3.89
N THR A 37 -7.16 -2.68 -4.24
CA THR A 37 -7.12 -3.83 -5.15
C THR A 37 -7.96 -3.58 -6.39
N ALA A 38 -7.43 -3.94 -7.55
CA ALA A 38 -8.11 -3.91 -8.84
C ALA A 38 -8.00 -5.28 -9.51
N VAL A 39 -9.09 -5.72 -10.15
CA VAL A 39 -9.16 -7.00 -10.88
C VAL A 39 -9.56 -6.71 -12.33
N ALA A 40 -8.92 -7.38 -13.28
CA ALA A 40 -9.26 -7.34 -14.69
C ALA A 40 -9.13 -8.74 -15.32
N THR A 41 -9.72 -8.93 -16.49
CA THR A 41 -9.67 -10.19 -17.25
C THR A 41 -8.94 -9.98 -18.56
N ILE A 42 -8.04 -10.88 -18.93
CA ILE A 42 -7.35 -10.84 -20.22
C ILE A 42 -8.36 -11.18 -21.33
N THR A 43 -8.54 -10.29 -22.29
CA THR A 43 -9.42 -10.50 -23.46
C THR A 43 -8.65 -10.76 -24.75
N ALA A 44 -7.39 -10.31 -24.82
CA ALA A 44 -6.51 -10.57 -25.96
C ALA A 44 -5.04 -10.56 -25.51
N ILE A 45 -4.20 -11.29 -26.24
CA ILE A 45 -2.75 -11.37 -26.01
C ILE A 45 -2.05 -11.22 -27.35
N ASP A 46 -1.17 -10.24 -27.46
CA ASP A 46 -0.21 -10.06 -28.55
C ASP A 46 1.17 -10.45 -28.01
N ALA A 47 1.55 -11.71 -28.25
CA ALA A 47 2.81 -12.27 -27.76
C ALA A 47 4.06 -11.65 -28.43
N PRO A 48 4.09 -11.42 -29.76
CA PRO A 48 5.22 -10.74 -30.41
C PRO A 48 5.57 -9.39 -29.80
N ASN A 49 4.55 -8.58 -29.46
CA ASN A 49 4.75 -7.26 -28.86
C ASN A 49 4.65 -7.24 -27.32
N ARG A 50 4.50 -8.42 -26.69
CA ARG A 50 4.26 -8.60 -25.25
C ARG A 50 3.18 -7.65 -24.70
N ARG A 51 2.06 -7.55 -25.40
CA ARG A 51 0.93 -6.67 -25.05
C ARG A 51 -0.28 -7.50 -24.68
N ILE A 52 -0.96 -7.15 -23.60
CA ILE A 52 -2.22 -7.77 -23.18
C ILE A 52 -3.33 -6.74 -23.19
N THR A 53 -4.51 -7.16 -23.60
CA THR A 53 -5.74 -6.38 -23.48
C THR A 53 -6.49 -6.87 -22.26
N LEU A 54 -6.77 -5.96 -21.33
CA LEU A 54 -7.45 -6.22 -20.07
C LEU A 54 -8.84 -5.58 -20.11
N LYS A 55 -9.84 -6.33 -19.68
CA LYS A 55 -11.21 -5.85 -19.45
C LYS A 55 -11.52 -5.88 -17.97
N THR A 56 -11.84 -4.72 -17.43
CA THR A 56 -12.32 -4.58 -16.04
C THR A 56 -13.77 -5.09 -15.92
N PRO A 57 -14.24 -5.45 -14.71
CA PRO A 57 -15.64 -5.82 -14.47
C PRO A 57 -16.65 -4.77 -14.94
N GLN A 58 -16.25 -3.49 -14.98
CA GLN A 58 -17.07 -2.35 -15.43
C GLN A 58 -17.11 -2.22 -16.96
N GLY A 59 -16.50 -3.14 -17.70
CA GLY A 59 -16.48 -3.14 -19.15
C GLY A 59 -15.43 -2.24 -19.79
N ARG A 60 -14.64 -1.50 -19.00
CA ARG A 60 -13.51 -0.71 -19.52
C ARG A 60 -12.42 -1.64 -20.02
N VAL A 61 -12.01 -1.43 -21.26
CA VAL A 61 -10.92 -2.15 -21.93
C VAL A 61 -9.68 -1.26 -21.94
N MET A 62 -8.52 -1.83 -21.60
CA MET A 62 -7.24 -1.16 -21.61
C MET A 62 -6.15 -2.10 -22.14
N ASP A 63 -5.18 -1.55 -22.85
CA ASP A 63 -4.02 -2.29 -23.28
C ASP A 63 -2.83 -2.01 -22.35
N MET A 64 -2.07 -3.06 -22.05
CA MET A 64 -0.90 -3.00 -21.19
C MET A 64 0.27 -3.71 -21.86
N THR A 65 1.40 -3.03 -21.99
CA THR A 65 2.66 -3.65 -22.38
C THR A 65 3.31 -4.28 -21.14
N VAL A 66 3.68 -5.54 -21.26
CA VAL A 66 4.25 -6.33 -20.17
C VAL A 66 5.77 -6.40 -20.36
N GLY A 67 6.49 -5.61 -19.56
CA GLY A 67 7.95 -5.52 -19.64
C GLY A 67 8.66 -6.84 -19.29
N PRO A 68 9.96 -6.94 -19.60
CA PRO A 68 10.76 -8.16 -19.46
C PRO A 68 10.83 -8.69 -18.01
N GLU A 69 10.63 -7.83 -17.02
CA GLU A 69 10.56 -8.15 -15.60
C GLU A 69 9.39 -9.09 -15.24
N ALA A 70 8.30 -9.09 -16.01
CA ALA A 70 7.20 -10.03 -15.83
C ALA A 70 7.57 -11.40 -16.40
N ARG A 71 8.01 -12.28 -15.49
CA ARG A 71 8.30 -13.69 -15.79
C ARG A 71 7.02 -14.45 -16.11
N ASN A 72 7.15 -15.55 -16.84
CA ASN A 72 6.05 -16.46 -17.17
C ASN A 72 4.95 -15.84 -18.06
N PHE A 73 5.25 -14.79 -18.83
CA PHE A 73 4.32 -14.19 -19.80
C PHE A 73 3.70 -15.21 -20.78
N GLU A 74 4.49 -16.21 -21.20
CA GLU A 74 4.05 -17.28 -22.10
C GLU A 74 2.96 -18.19 -21.50
N GLN A 75 2.75 -18.15 -20.18
CA GLN A 75 1.70 -18.92 -19.51
C GLN A 75 0.34 -18.23 -19.53
N LEU A 76 0.27 -16.95 -19.90
CA LEU A 76 -0.95 -16.16 -19.91
C LEU A 76 -1.94 -16.68 -20.97
N ARG A 77 -3.21 -16.69 -20.63
CA ARG A 77 -4.30 -17.09 -21.51
C ARG A 77 -5.41 -16.06 -21.52
N VAL A 78 -6.12 -15.98 -22.66
CA VAL A 78 -7.38 -15.23 -22.73
C VAL A 78 -8.37 -15.86 -21.75
N GLY A 79 -8.99 -15.03 -20.92
CA GLY A 79 -9.86 -15.44 -19.82
C GLY A 79 -9.20 -15.40 -18.44
N ASP A 80 -7.87 -15.28 -18.36
CA ASP A 80 -7.17 -15.18 -17.07
C ASP A 80 -7.54 -13.91 -16.31
N LYS A 81 -7.58 -14.01 -14.99
CA LYS A 81 -7.83 -12.89 -14.09
C LYS A 81 -6.51 -12.32 -13.61
N VAL A 82 -6.29 -11.05 -13.89
CA VAL A 82 -5.15 -10.27 -13.38
C VAL A 82 -5.63 -9.48 -12.18
N THR A 83 -4.96 -9.67 -11.05
CA THR A 83 -5.17 -8.88 -9.84
C THR A 83 -3.96 -7.97 -9.62
N VAL A 84 -4.23 -6.69 -9.41
CA VAL A 84 -3.23 -5.68 -9.04
C VAL A 84 -3.59 -5.17 -7.66
N SER A 85 -2.66 -5.27 -6.72
CA SER A 85 -2.82 -4.77 -5.36
C SER A 85 -1.76 -3.71 -5.09
N TYR A 86 -2.20 -2.56 -4.62
CA TYR A 86 -1.35 -1.50 -4.08
C TYR A 86 -1.48 -1.49 -2.57
N GLN A 87 -0.35 -1.45 -1.86
CA GLN A 87 -0.29 -1.46 -0.41
C GLN A 87 0.63 -0.36 0.08
N GLU A 88 0.14 0.37 1.08
CA GLU A 88 0.92 1.34 1.83
C GLU A 88 0.76 1.09 3.32
N ALA A 89 1.84 1.26 4.07
CA ALA A 89 1.82 1.19 5.52
C ALA A 89 2.79 2.20 6.12
N LEU A 90 2.34 2.88 7.17
CA LEU A 90 3.17 3.72 8.02
C LEU A 90 3.10 3.20 9.44
N THR A 91 4.24 2.79 9.98
CA THR A 91 4.39 2.41 11.38
C THR A 91 5.29 3.40 12.09
N VAL A 92 4.78 4.04 13.13
CA VAL A 92 5.55 4.92 14.02
C VAL A 92 5.72 4.21 15.35
N SER A 93 6.95 4.16 15.86
CA SER A 93 7.31 3.48 17.11
C SER A 93 8.28 4.33 17.95
N LEU A 94 8.00 4.44 19.24
CA LEU A 94 8.85 5.14 20.18
C LEU A 94 9.88 4.17 20.76
N LYS A 95 11.17 4.49 20.62
CA LYS A 95 12.29 3.63 21.04
C LYS A 95 13.13 4.35 22.10
N LYS A 96 13.28 3.70 23.25
CA LYS A 96 14.18 4.14 24.33
C LYS A 96 15.65 4.00 23.90
N GLY A 97 16.49 4.95 24.30
CA GLY A 97 17.95 4.90 24.13
C GLY A 97 18.50 5.82 23.05
N ALA A 98 19.81 6.11 23.15
CA ALA A 98 20.53 7.08 22.34
C ALA A 98 20.98 6.51 20.98
N GLY A 99 21.21 7.40 20.01
CA GLY A 99 21.74 7.08 18.68
C GLY A 99 21.49 8.22 17.71
N GLU A 100 22.20 8.24 16.58
CA GLU A 100 22.04 9.27 15.56
C GLU A 100 20.71 9.11 14.81
N ALA A 101 20.22 10.23 14.30
CA ALA A 101 19.12 10.22 13.35
C ALA A 101 19.60 9.61 12.03
N THR A 102 18.89 8.60 11.53
CA THR A 102 19.28 7.88 10.31
C THR A 102 18.11 7.80 9.34
N VAL A 103 18.43 7.64 8.06
CA VAL A 103 17.48 7.26 7.03
C VAL A 103 18.06 6.06 6.28
N GLN A 104 17.24 5.04 6.09
CA GLN A 104 17.59 3.86 5.32
C GLN A 104 16.44 3.57 4.34
N GLU A 105 16.79 3.28 3.10
CA GLU A 105 15.85 2.86 2.06
C GLU A 105 16.22 1.47 1.58
N ARG A 106 15.21 0.62 1.45
CA ARG A 106 15.32 -0.76 0.99
C ARG A 106 14.35 -0.98 -0.15
N GLU A 107 14.86 -1.41 -1.30
CA GLU A 107 14.03 -1.81 -2.43
C GLU A 107 13.40 -3.18 -2.17
N ILE A 108 12.13 -3.34 -2.51
CA ILE A 108 11.39 -4.60 -2.49
C ILE A 108 11.22 -5.03 -3.94
N ALA A 109 11.78 -6.18 -4.31
CA ALA A 109 11.62 -6.74 -5.64
C ALA A 109 11.54 -8.27 -5.55
N GLU A 110 10.32 -8.79 -5.73
CA GLU A 110 10.04 -10.21 -5.76
C GLU A 110 9.40 -10.55 -7.10
N ARG A 111 9.86 -11.62 -7.75
CA ARG A 111 9.29 -12.09 -9.01
C ARG A 111 8.93 -13.55 -8.85
N SER A 112 7.89 -13.98 -9.54
CA SER A 112 7.56 -15.41 -9.61
C SER A 112 8.77 -16.23 -10.07
N GLN A 113 8.95 -17.38 -9.42
CA GLN A 113 9.93 -18.37 -9.84
C GLN A 113 9.58 -18.89 -11.25
N PRO A 114 10.58 -19.32 -12.05
CA PRO A 114 10.31 -19.99 -13.32
C PRO A 114 9.33 -21.15 -13.12
N GLY A 115 8.25 -21.19 -13.91
CA GLY A 115 7.23 -22.25 -13.84
C GLY A 115 6.12 -22.03 -12.78
N ALA A 116 6.27 -21.09 -11.85
CA ALA A 116 5.17 -20.68 -10.96
C ALA A 116 4.15 -19.79 -11.68
N LYS A 117 2.99 -19.53 -11.05
CA LYS A 117 1.97 -18.62 -11.60
C LYS A 117 2.58 -17.24 -11.90
N PRO A 118 2.23 -16.58 -13.02
CA PRO A 118 2.75 -15.26 -13.35
C PRO A 118 2.42 -14.22 -12.26
N GLY A 119 3.42 -13.43 -11.88
CA GLY A 119 3.27 -12.42 -10.84
C GLY A 119 4.59 -11.89 -10.30
N GLY A 120 4.47 -10.92 -9.40
CA GLY A 120 5.60 -10.29 -8.71
C GLY A 120 5.16 -9.10 -7.86
N THR A 121 6.06 -8.67 -6.98
CA THR A 121 5.91 -7.52 -6.09
C THR A 121 7.07 -6.58 -6.30
N MET A 122 6.79 -5.29 -6.43
CA MET A 122 7.80 -4.23 -6.45
C MET A 122 7.41 -3.15 -5.45
N GLY A 123 8.39 -2.52 -4.81
CA GLY A 123 8.12 -1.52 -3.79
C GLY A 123 9.37 -0.99 -3.13
N ARG A 124 9.16 -0.25 -2.04
CA ARG A 124 10.22 0.27 -1.19
C ARG A 124 9.78 0.29 0.26
N GLU A 125 10.76 0.22 1.14
CA GLU A 125 10.62 0.43 2.56
C GLU A 125 11.63 1.49 3.00
N VAL A 126 11.13 2.55 3.64
CA VAL A 126 11.92 3.66 4.16
C VAL A 126 11.84 3.65 5.67
N THR A 127 12.97 3.45 6.34
CA THR A 127 13.09 3.55 7.80
C THR A 127 13.76 4.87 8.16
N VAL A 128 13.04 5.70 8.92
CA VAL A 128 13.52 6.97 9.46
C VAL A 128 13.64 6.87 10.97
N VAL A 129 14.79 7.24 11.50
CA VAL A 129 15.00 7.41 12.94
C VAL A 129 15.19 8.90 13.22
N ALA A 130 14.33 9.46 14.06
CA ALA A 130 14.38 10.83 14.53
C ALA A 130 14.72 10.86 16.03
N GLN A 131 15.38 11.93 16.47
CA GLN A 131 15.76 12.14 17.86
C GLN A 131 14.71 12.97 18.59
N VAL A 132 14.30 12.57 19.78
CA VAL A 132 13.43 13.37 20.66
C VAL A 132 14.21 14.58 21.18
N VAL A 133 13.75 15.79 20.87
CA VAL A 133 14.38 17.04 21.33
C VAL A 133 13.60 17.72 22.45
N ALA A 134 12.29 17.48 22.54
CA ALA A 134 11.46 17.94 23.64
C ALA A 134 10.27 16.98 23.88
N VAL A 135 9.76 16.99 25.11
CA VAL A 135 8.60 16.20 25.53
C VAL A 135 7.70 17.12 26.34
N ASN A 136 6.46 17.32 25.90
CA ASN A 136 5.42 18.04 26.61
C ASN A 136 4.33 17.04 27.02
N LYS A 137 4.38 16.59 28.28
CA LYS A 137 3.45 15.58 28.81
C LYS A 137 2.03 16.12 28.97
N ASP A 138 1.88 17.41 29.27
CA ASP A 138 0.56 18.05 29.48
C ASP A 138 -0.21 18.19 28.16
N ALA A 139 0.49 18.55 27.09
CA ALA A 139 -0.07 18.64 25.74
C ALA A 139 -0.01 17.30 24.97
N GLN A 140 0.55 16.25 25.57
CA GLN A 140 0.81 14.96 24.94
C GLN A 140 1.61 15.05 23.63
N ILE A 141 2.57 15.97 23.56
CA ILE A 141 3.38 16.23 22.35
C ILE A 141 4.83 15.79 22.58
N VAL A 142 5.39 15.08 21.60
CA VAL A 142 6.83 14.78 21.50
C VAL A 142 7.40 15.49 20.29
N THR A 143 8.35 16.40 20.51
CA THR A 143 9.05 17.09 19.43
C THR A 143 10.26 16.26 19.01
N VAL A 144 10.35 15.94 17.72
CA VAL A 144 11.44 15.13 17.14
C VAL A 144 12.21 15.89 16.09
N LYS A 145 13.52 15.63 16.00
CA LYS A 145 14.41 16.12 14.95
C LYS A 145 14.86 14.97 14.07
N GLY A 146 14.54 15.06 12.78
CA GLY A 146 14.94 14.08 11.77
C GLY A 146 16.37 14.26 11.28
N PRO A 147 16.87 13.32 10.45
CA PRO A 147 18.24 13.32 9.95
C PRO A 147 18.56 14.49 9.01
N ARG A 148 17.56 15.09 8.35
CA ARG A 148 17.72 16.28 7.51
C ARG A 148 17.54 17.59 8.29
N GLY A 149 17.52 17.52 9.62
CA GLY A 149 17.39 18.68 10.51
C GLY A 149 15.97 19.21 10.68
N GLN A 150 14.98 18.61 10.02
CA GLN A 150 13.57 18.98 10.18
C GLN A 150 13.08 18.65 11.60
N VAL A 151 12.32 19.57 12.18
CA VAL A 151 11.71 19.42 13.51
C VAL A 151 10.20 19.27 13.35
N MET A 152 9.62 18.28 14.01
CA MET A 152 8.19 17.97 13.93
C MET A 152 7.63 17.65 15.31
N ASP A 153 6.39 18.08 15.57
CA ASP A 153 5.65 17.72 16.77
C ASP A 153 4.77 16.50 16.50
N LEU A 154 4.89 15.49 17.35
CA LEU A 154 4.12 14.26 17.28
C LEU A 154 3.17 14.20 18.47
N HIS A 155 1.86 14.16 18.20
CA HIS A 155 0.86 13.95 19.23
C HIS A 155 0.79 12.48 19.62
N VAL A 156 0.94 12.18 20.90
CA VAL A 156 0.94 10.81 21.43
C VAL A 156 -0.41 10.54 22.08
N SER A 157 -1.25 9.76 21.41
CA SER A 157 -2.63 9.50 21.87
C SER A 157 -2.71 8.78 23.21
N ASP A 158 -1.72 7.94 23.56
CA ASP A 158 -1.65 7.24 24.84
C ASP A 158 -0.55 7.88 25.72
N PRO A 159 -0.91 8.66 26.76
CA PRO A 159 0.07 9.32 27.62
C PRO A 159 0.93 8.34 28.42
N ALA A 160 0.51 7.09 28.61
CA ALA A 160 1.34 6.06 29.24
C ALA A 160 2.64 5.82 28.45
N GLN A 161 2.60 6.03 27.13
CA GLN A 161 3.77 5.88 26.26
C GLN A 161 4.81 6.97 26.45
N MET A 162 4.44 8.11 27.05
CA MET A 162 5.32 9.25 27.29
C MET A 162 6.00 9.21 28.66
N GLN A 163 5.60 8.31 29.56
CA GLN A 163 6.06 8.35 30.95
C GLN A 163 7.59 8.25 31.07
N ASP A 164 8.18 7.36 30.27
CA ASP A 164 9.62 7.07 30.29
C ASP A 164 10.41 7.76 29.16
N VAL A 165 9.74 8.60 28.38
CA VAL A 165 10.32 9.27 27.20
C VAL A 165 10.97 10.56 27.64
N LYS A 166 12.21 10.74 27.20
CA LYS A 166 13.01 11.93 27.50
C LYS A 166 13.70 12.42 26.25
N ARG A 167 14.14 13.67 26.33
CA ARG A 167 15.06 14.25 25.35
C ARG A 167 16.27 13.32 25.16
N GLY A 168 16.59 13.03 23.91
CA GLY A 168 17.65 12.11 23.52
C GLY A 168 17.19 10.69 23.18
N ASP A 169 15.95 10.31 23.51
CA ASP A 169 15.36 9.06 23.00
C ASP A 169 15.06 9.15 21.49
N ARG A 170 14.58 8.06 20.89
CA ARG A 170 14.39 7.96 19.45
C ARG A 170 12.94 7.66 19.08
N VAL A 171 12.50 8.19 17.96
CA VAL A 171 11.28 7.79 17.27
C VAL A 171 11.69 7.14 15.96
N GLN A 172 11.17 5.95 15.70
CA GLN A 172 11.33 5.28 14.42
C GLN A 172 10.01 5.36 13.64
N ALA A 173 10.08 5.79 12.39
CA ALA A 173 9.01 5.66 11.42
C ALA A 173 9.45 4.69 10.32
N VAL A 174 8.62 3.71 9.99
CA VAL A 174 8.80 2.80 8.87
C VAL A 174 7.67 3.03 7.91
N TYR A 175 8.00 3.47 6.70
CA TYR A 175 7.07 3.64 5.60
C TYR A 175 7.30 2.55 4.56
N THR A 176 6.26 1.80 4.22
CA THR A 176 6.32 0.75 3.21
C THR A 176 5.30 1.05 2.13
N GLU A 177 5.72 0.95 0.87
CA GLU A 177 4.85 1.10 -0.30
C GLU A 177 5.19 -0.02 -1.29
N ALA A 178 4.18 -0.76 -1.76
CA ALA A 178 4.37 -1.88 -2.67
C ALA A 178 3.20 -2.05 -3.64
N ILE A 179 3.53 -2.48 -4.86
CA ILE A 179 2.61 -2.94 -5.89
C ILE A 179 2.85 -4.44 -6.10
N ALA A 180 1.80 -5.24 -5.95
CA ALA A 180 1.81 -6.67 -6.23
C ALA A 180 0.88 -6.97 -7.41
N ILE A 181 1.35 -7.80 -8.33
CA ILE A 181 0.60 -8.27 -9.49
C ILE A 181 0.56 -9.79 -9.43
N SER A 182 -0.62 -10.38 -9.60
CA SER A 182 -0.81 -11.82 -9.71
C SER A 182 -1.78 -12.16 -10.83
N VAL A 183 -1.56 -13.31 -11.46
CA VAL A 183 -2.45 -13.86 -12.48
C VAL A 183 -3.00 -15.19 -12.00
N GLU A 184 -4.32 -15.30 -12.03
CA GLU A 184 -5.05 -16.53 -11.77
C GLU A 184 -5.67 -17.05 -13.07
N PRO A 185 -5.59 -18.37 -13.32
CA PRO A 185 -6.29 -18.97 -14.44
C PRO A 185 -7.77 -18.60 -14.43
N GLY A 186 -8.29 -18.21 -15.59
CA GLY A 186 -9.72 -18.04 -15.76
C GLY A 186 -10.44 -19.35 -15.46
N ALA A 187 -11.67 -19.28 -14.94
CA ALA A 187 -12.53 -20.47 -14.89
C ALA A 187 -12.66 -20.99 -16.33
N ALA A 188 -12.00 -22.10 -16.63
CA ALA A 188 -12.06 -22.74 -17.92
C ALA A 188 -13.54 -22.99 -18.23
N LYS A 189 -14.01 -22.47 -19.37
CA LYS A 189 -15.34 -22.76 -19.89
C LYS A 189 -15.21 -23.74 -21.04
#